data_AF-A0AAW8F155-F1
#
_entry.id   AF-A0AAW8F155-F1
#
_cell.length_a   1.000
_cell.length_b   1.000
_cell.length_c   1.000
_cell.angle_alpha   90.00
_cell.angle_beta   90.00
_cell.angle_gamma   90.00
#
_symmetry.space_group_name_H-M   'P 1'
#
loop_
_entity.id
_entity.type
_entity.pdbx_description
1 polymer ?
#
loop_
_entity_poly.entity_id
_entity_poly.type
_entity_poly.pdbx_seq_one_letter_code
_entity_poly.pdbx_strand_id
1 'polypeptide(L)'
;MRRLTEATGLIPVEYPTTRQLGASAEARSADVTEAFADPSIRAVLATIGGDDQVTVIPHIDAGVLAANPKPFLGYSDNTNLHNLLWNLGVPSFYGGSTQVHLGPGPHLDDIHVRSLRAALLDGGTLQLTDPGESEDFGWPWEDPRSLSDFGAREATEPWTWAGPETAVSGRSWGGCIEVIDQIALGRTNARCF
;
A
#
# COMPACT_ATOMS: atom_id res chain seq x y z
N MET A 1 -13.04 -4.92 -5.55
CA MET A 1 -12.94 -6.29 -4.98
C MET A 1 -12.95 -7.41 -6.02
N ARG A 2 -13.90 -7.46 -6.98
CA ARG A 2 -13.92 -8.50 -8.04
C ARG A 2 -12.56 -8.74 -8.73
N ARG A 3 -11.87 -7.67 -9.14
CA ARG A 3 -10.55 -7.73 -9.79
C ARG A 3 -9.47 -8.39 -8.94
N LEU A 4 -9.50 -8.15 -7.62
CA LEU A 4 -8.55 -8.79 -6.70
C LEU A 4 -8.75 -10.30 -6.72
N THR A 5 -9.99 -10.77 -6.61
CA THR A 5 -10.33 -12.20 -6.71
C THR A 5 -9.96 -12.78 -8.06
N GLU A 6 -10.26 -12.09 -9.17
CA GLU A 6 -9.92 -12.57 -10.52
C GLU A 6 -8.41 -12.68 -10.73
N ALA A 7 -7.62 -11.70 -10.27
CA ALA A 7 -6.17 -11.67 -10.46
C ALA A 7 -5.40 -12.65 -9.56
N THR A 8 -5.94 -12.95 -8.38
CA THR A 8 -5.20 -13.68 -7.32
C THR A 8 -5.86 -14.98 -6.88
N GLY A 9 -7.15 -15.17 -7.12
CA GLY A 9 -7.94 -16.26 -6.53
C GLY A 9 -8.20 -16.11 -5.02
N LEU A 10 -7.71 -15.05 -4.38
CA LEU A 10 -7.93 -14.78 -2.95
C LEU A 10 -9.33 -14.19 -2.71
N ILE A 11 -9.84 -14.43 -1.50
CA ILE A 11 -11.16 -13.96 -1.06
C ILE A 11 -10.96 -12.64 -0.29
N PRO A 12 -11.50 -11.51 -0.76
CA PRO A 12 -11.45 -10.25 -0.03
C PRO A 12 -12.31 -10.33 1.23
N VAL A 13 -11.75 -9.91 2.36
CA VAL A 13 -12.47 -9.71 3.62
C VAL A 13 -12.41 -8.22 3.95
N GLU A 14 -13.56 -7.59 4.09
CA GLU A 14 -13.67 -6.19 4.46
C GLU A 14 -13.78 -6.04 5.98
N TYR A 15 -12.96 -5.18 6.56
CA TYR A 15 -13.02 -4.81 7.97
C TYR A 15 -13.95 -3.59 8.17
N PRO A 16 -14.57 -3.41 9.35
CA PRO A 16 -15.62 -2.40 9.57
C PRO A 16 -15.30 -0.99 9.05
N THR A 17 -14.08 -0.49 9.28
CA THR A 17 -13.69 0.88 8.93
C THR A 17 -13.50 1.09 7.43
N THR A 18 -13.43 0.03 6.60
CA THR A 18 -13.33 0.20 5.13
C THR A 18 -14.56 0.85 4.52
N ARG A 19 -15.70 0.84 5.22
CA ARG A 19 -16.97 1.45 4.79
C ARG A 19 -17.41 2.61 5.68
N GLN A 20 -16.56 3.07 6.59
CA GLN A 20 -16.88 4.13 7.53
C GLN A 20 -15.96 5.34 7.33
N LEU A 21 -16.47 6.34 6.59
CA LEU A 21 -15.82 7.64 6.50
C LEU A 21 -15.72 8.28 7.90
N GLY A 22 -14.55 8.81 8.24
CA GLY A 22 -14.31 9.46 9.54
C GLY A 22 -14.29 8.49 10.72
N ALA A 23 -13.99 7.20 10.50
CA ALA A 23 -13.71 6.27 11.61
C ALA A 23 -12.58 6.82 12.50
N SER A 24 -12.71 6.63 13.82
CA SER A 24 -11.71 7.12 14.77
C SER A 24 -10.35 6.43 14.58
N ALA A 25 -9.30 7.01 15.14
CA ALA A 25 -7.96 6.42 15.07
C ALA A 25 -7.93 5.04 15.75
N GLU A 26 -8.61 4.88 16.88
CA GLU A 26 -8.74 3.61 17.61
C GLU A 26 -9.53 2.56 16.83
N ALA A 27 -10.61 2.96 16.15
CA ALA A 27 -11.38 2.02 15.32
C ALA A 27 -10.53 1.50 14.16
N ARG A 28 -9.79 2.39 13.49
CA ARG A 28 -8.88 2.00 12.40
C ARG A 28 -7.71 1.15 12.90
N SER A 29 -7.18 1.43 14.09
CA SER A 29 -6.12 0.61 14.68
C SER A 29 -6.62 -0.78 15.09
N ALA A 30 -7.86 -0.88 15.56
CA ALA A 30 -8.52 -2.14 15.89
C ALA A 30 -8.64 -3.03 14.65
N ASP A 31 -9.12 -2.49 13.53
CA ASP A 31 -9.20 -3.23 12.26
C ASP A 31 -7.85 -3.77 11.80
N VAL A 32 -6.79 -2.94 11.85
CA VAL A 32 -5.43 -3.39 11.49
C VAL A 32 -4.96 -4.50 12.43
N THR A 33 -5.14 -4.32 13.73
CA THR A 33 -4.72 -5.30 14.74
C THR A 33 -5.48 -6.62 14.58
N GLU A 34 -6.79 -6.57 14.36
CA GLU A 34 -7.64 -7.74 14.13
C GLU A 34 -7.25 -8.46 12.83
N ALA A 35 -6.99 -7.73 11.75
CA ALA A 35 -6.54 -8.29 10.48
C ALA A 35 -5.19 -9.03 10.59
N PHE A 36 -4.28 -8.52 11.42
CA PHE A 36 -3.03 -9.22 11.72
C PHE A 36 -3.26 -10.43 12.64
N ALA A 37 -4.10 -10.32 13.67
CA ALA A 37 -4.40 -11.40 14.62
C ALA A 37 -5.12 -12.59 13.98
N ASP A 38 -5.97 -12.36 12.97
CA ASP A 38 -6.77 -13.41 12.35
C ASP A 38 -5.90 -14.36 11.50
N PRO A 39 -5.78 -15.66 11.86
CA PRO A 39 -4.97 -16.62 11.11
C PRO A 39 -5.55 -16.99 9.73
N SER A 40 -6.82 -16.69 9.47
CA SER A 40 -7.45 -16.87 8.16
C SER A 40 -7.02 -15.81 7.14
N ILE A 41 -6.59 -14.63 7.62
CA ILE A 41 -6.12 -13.53 6.78
C ILE A 41 -4.66 -13.75 6.39
N ARG A 42 -4.43 -13.84 5.08
CA ARG A 42 -3.12 -14.12 4.48
C ARG A 42 -2.31 -12.87 4.13
N ALA A 43 -2.98 -11.73 3.95
CA ALA A 43 -2.37 -10.44 3.66
C ALA A 43 -3.36 -9.31 4.01
N VAL A 44 -2.84 -8.11 4.27
CA VAL A 44 -3.62 -6.91 4.57
C VAL A 44 -3.37 -5.88 3.47
N LEU A 45 -4.43 -5.39 2.85
CA LEU A 45 -4.35 -4.37 1.78
C LEU A 45 -5.06 -3.11 2.26
N ALA A 46 -4.39 -1.97 2.18
CA ALA A 46 -5.01 -0.68 2.41
C ALA A 46 -5.96 -0.32 1.27
N THR A 47 -7.13 0.22 1.60
CA THR A 47 -8.08 0.69 0.59
C THR A 47 -7.54 1.93 -0.14
N ILE A 48 -7.00 2.89 0.62
CA ILE A 48 -6.56 4.22 0.17
C ILE A 48 -5.51 4.78 1.15
N GLY A 49 -4.82 5.86 0.76
CA GLY A 49 -4.03 6.70 1.67
C GLY A 49 -4.89 7.75 2.39
N GLY A 50 -4.29 8.88 2.75
CA GLY A 50 -4.91 9.94 3.55
C GLY A 50 -3.87 10.97 3.99
N ASP A 51 -4.07 11.56 5.15
CA ASP A 51 -3.16 12.55 5.75
C ASP A 51 -3.09 12.44 7.29
N ASP A 52 -3.67 11.40 7.89
CA ASP A 52 -3.87 11.30 9.33
C ASP A 52 -3.51 9.93 9.92
N GLN A 53 -2.94 8.99 9.14
CA GLN A 53 -2.59 7.66 9.64
C GLN A 53 -1.56 7.73 10.78
N VAL A 54 -0.75 8.79 10.85
CA VAL A 54 0.13 9.07 12.00
C VAL A 54 -0.61 9.09 13.34
N THR A 55 -1.89 9.46 13.35
CA THR A 55 -2.75 9.44 14.55
C THR A 55 -3.21 8.02 14.91
N VAL A 56 -3.24 7.09 13.95
CA VAL A 56 -3.65 5.69 14.13
C VAL A 56 -2.53 4.85 14.73
N ILE A 57 -1.28 5.09 14.31
CA ILE A 57 -0.10 4.29 14.70
C ILE A 57 0.03 4.10 16.23
N PRO A 58 -0.15 5.12 17.09
CA PRO A 58 -0.03 4.94 18.55
C PRO A 58 -1.05 3.98 19.17
N HIS A 59 -2.16 3.70 18.48
CA HIS A 59 -3.22 2.82 18.98
C HIS A 59 -3.10 1.38 18.45
N ILE A 60 -2.12 1.08 17.60
CA ILE A 60 -1.90 -0.27 17.06
C ILE A 60 -1.16 -1.11 18.11
N ASP A 61 -1.64 -2.33 18.36
CA ASP A 61 -0.89 -3.31 19.15
C ASP A 61 0.25 -3.89 18.31
N ALA A 62 1.42 -3.27 18.40
CA ALA A 62 2.61 -3.69 17.69
C ALA A 62 3.06 -5.12 18.04
N GLY A 63 2.73 -5.62 19.23
CA GLY A 63 3.03 -6.98 19.65
C GLY A 63 2.23 -8.01 18.84
N VAL A 64 0.96 -7.73 18.58
CA VAL A 64 0.11 -8.56 17.71
C VAL A 64 0.65 -8.61 16.28
N LEU A 65 1.04 -7.46 15.71
CA LEU A 65 1.61 -7.41 14.36
C LEU A 65 2.92 -8.19 14.27
N ALA A 66 3.81 -8.03 15.25
CA ALA A 66 5.10 -8.74 15.30
C ALA A 66 4.91 -10.26 15.48
N ALA A 67 3.91 -10.68 16.25
CA ALA A 67 3.62 -12.10 16.47
C ALA A 67 2.94 -12.78 15.28
N ASN A 68 2.29 -12.01 14.39
CA ASN A 68 1.51 -12.52 13.26
C ASN A 68 1.96 -11.92 11.92
N PRO A 69 3.24 -12.08 11.53
CA PRO A 69 3.77 -11.43 10.33
C PRO A 69 3.04 -11.92 9.07
N LYS A 70 2.48 -10.98 8.31
CA LYS A 70 1.87 -11.21 7.00
C LYS A 70 2.09 -9.99 6.09
N PRO A 71 2.08 -10.16 4.75
CA PRO A 71 2.25 -9.06 3.82
C PRO A 71 1.24 -7.94 4.07
N PHE A 72 1.74 -6.71 4.16
CA PHE A 72 0.93 -5.50 4.06
C PHE A 72 1.21 -4.78 2.74
N LEU A 73 0.15 -4.32 2.07
CA LEU A 73 0.23 -3.51 0.85
C LEU A 73 -0.47 -2.18 1.07
N GLY A 74 0.23 -1.09 0.79
CA GLY A 74 -0.28 0.27 0.91
C GLY A 74 0.61 1.27 0.18
N TYR A 75 0.12 2.48 -0.02
CA TYR A 75 0.85 3.57 -0.67
C TYR A 75 0.48 4.91 -0.02
N SER A 76 1.30 5.95 -0.24
CA SER A 76 1.11 7.31 0.26
C SER A 76 1.15 7.36 1.79
N ASP A 77 0.13 7.86 2.47
CA ASP A 77 0.05 7.97 3.94
C ASP A 77 0.23 6.63 4.67
N ASN A 78 -0.02 5.51 3.99
CA ASN A 78 0.32 4.17 4.47
C ASN A 78 1.81 3.96 4.78
N THR A 79 2.67 4.91 4.37
CA THR A 79 4.08 5.02 4.78
C THR A 79 4.24 4.97 6.31
N ASN A 80 3.28 5.50 7.07
CA ASN A 80 3.25 5.39 8.52
C ASN A 80 3.28 3.92 8.99
N LEU A 81 2.34 3.10 8.49
CA LEU A 81 2.29 1.67 8.84
C LEU A 81 3.47 0.88 8.24
N HIS A 82 3.93 1.20 7.02
CA HIS A 82 5.14 0.59 6.46
C HIS A 82 6.36 0.77 7.38
N ASN A 83 6.53 1.95 7.97
CA ASN A 83 7.63 2.23 8.88
C ASN A 83 7.50 1.52 10.24
N LEU A 84 6.27 1.40 10.77
CA LEU A 84 6.03 0.55 11.94
C LEU A 84 6.42 -0.90 11.64
N LEU A 85 5.90 -1.47 10.54
CA LEU A 85 6.16 -2.85 10.14
C LEU A 85 7.64 -3.12 9.88
N TRP A 86 8.35 -2.18 9.25
CA TRP A 86 9.80 -2.28 9.06
C TRP A 86 10.55 -2.44 10.39
N ASN A 87 10.21 -1.63 11.40
CA ASN A 87 10.82 -1.71 12.73
C ASN A 87 10.51 -3.03 13.46
N LEU A 88 9.38 -3.66 13.14
CA LEU A 88 8.98 -4.97 13.67
C LEU A 88 9.58 -6.14 12.86
N GLY A 89 10.28 -5.87 11.75
CA GLY A 89 10.78 -6.90 10.84
C GLY A 89 9.67 -7.58 10.03
N VAL A 90 8.49 -6.98 9.93
CA VAL A 90 7.35 -7.52 9.18
C VAL A 90 7.42 -7.06 7.71
N PRO A 91 7.33 -7.99 6.73
CA PRO A 91 7.36 -7.64 5.32
C PRO A 91 6.19 -6.75 4.89
N SER A 92 6.46 -5.72 4.10
CA SER A 92 5.44 -4.91 3.47
C SER A 92 5.88 -4.43 2.08
N PHE A 93 4.91 -4.15 1.22
CA PHE A 93 5.11 -3.76 -0.17
C PHE A 93 4.44 -2.42 -0.45
N TYR A 94 5.22 -1.47 -0.95
CA TYR A 94 4.75 -0.12 -1.23
C TYR A 94 4.02 -0.07 -2.59
N GLY A 95 2.69 -0.12 -2.57
CA GLY A 95 1.81 -0.24 -3.73
C GLY A 95 0.52 -1.00 -3.39
N GLY A 96 -0.23 -1.43 -4.40
CA GLY A 96 -1.36 -2.37 -4.20
C GLY A 96 -2.61 -1.82 -3.51
N SER A 97 -2.67 -0.50 -3.26
CA SER A 97 -3.89 0.18 -2.80
C SER A 97 -5.10 -0.20 -3.67
N THR A 98 -6.19 -0.66 -3.05
CA THR A 98 -7.32 -1.21 -3.80
C THR A 98 -8.08 -0.13 -4.58
N GLN A 99 -8.13 1.10 -4.06
CA GLN A 99 -8.83 2.22 -4.70
C GLN A 99 -8.01 2.86 -5.82
N VAL A 100 -6.68 2.78 -5.76
CA VAL A 100 -5.79 3.48 -6.71
C VAL A 100 -5.27 2.54 -7.80
N HIS A 101 -4.71 1.38 -7.43
CA HIS A 101 -4.03 0.50 -8.39
C HIS A 101 -4.92 -0.64 -8.89
N LEU A 102 -5.93 -1.04 -8.11
CA LEU A 102 -6.71 -2.25 -8.41
C LEU A 102 -8.15 -1.97 -8.87
N GLY A 103 -8.67 -0.78 -8.57
CA GLY A 103 -10.06 -0.39 -8.79
C GLY A 103 -10.33 0.34 -10.11
N PRO A 104 -9.54 1.36 -10.49
CA PRO A 104 -9.85 2.25 -11.61
C PRO A 104 -9.65 1.64 -13.00
N GLY A 105 -10.21 2.29 -14.03
CA GLY A 105 -10.03 1.95 -15.45
C GLY A 105 -10.80 0.70 -15.89
N PRO A 106 -10.82 0.34 -17.19
CA PRO A 106 -11.45 -0.89 -17.70
C PRO A 106 -10.86 -2.18 -17.13
N HIS A 107 -9.55 -2.20 -16.85
CA HIS A 107 -8.82 -3.38 -16.38
C HIS A 107 -7.62 -2.99 -15.51
N LEU A 108 -7.00 -4.00 -14.88
CA LEU A 108 -5.71 -3.82 -14.21
C LEU A 108 -4.61 -3.70 -15.26
N ASP A 109 -3.65 -2.81 -15.05
CA ASP A 109 -2.43 -2.80 -15.85
C ASP A 109 -1.54 -4.00 -15.51
N ASP A 110 -0.84 -4.53 -16.52
CA ASP A 110 -0.03 -5.75 -16.40
C ASP A 110 1.03 -5.66 -15.31
N ILE A 111 1.62 -4.46 -15.11
CA ILE A 111 2.61 -4.24 -14.05
C ILE A 111 1.99 -4.39 -12.65
N HIS A 112 0.75 -3.94 -12.44
CA HIS A 112 0.05 -4.09 -11.17
C HIS A 112 -0.29 -5.55 -10.91
N VAL A 113 -0.77 -6.29 -11.92
CA VAL A 113 -1.07 -7.73 -11.77
C VAL A 113 0.18 -8.53 -11.45
N ARG A 114 1.26 -8.36 -12.22
CA ARG A 114 2.52 -9.08 -12.01
C ARG A 114 3.10 -8.81 -10.61
N SER A 115 3.13 -7.54 -10.20
CA SER A 115 3.68 -7.14 -8.90
C SER A 115 2.83 -7.63 -7.74
N LEU A 116 1.49 -7.52 -7.84
CA LEU A 116 0.55 -8.01 -6.83
C LEU A 116 0.69 -9.52 -6.64
N ARG A 117 0.76 -10.28 -7.74
CA ARG A 117 0.90 -11.74 -7.70
C ARG A 117 2.24 -12.18 -7.11
N ALA A 118 3.35 -11.53 -7.48
CA ALA A 118 4.64 -11.82 -6.89
C ALA A 118 4.66 -11.54 -5.38
N ALA A 119 4.04 -10.44 -4.94
CA ALA A 119 3.97 -10.08 -3.52
C ALA A 119 3.11 -11.06 -2.69
N LEU A 120 2.04 -11.61 -3.27
CA LEU A 120 1.03 -12.37 -2.52
C LEU A 120 1.10 -13.89 -2.70
N LEU A 121 1.57 -14.38 -3.86
CA LEU A 121 1.40 -15.77 -4.27
C LEU A 121 2.70 -16.39 -4.76
N ASP A 122 3.32 -15.75 -5.76
CA ASP A 122 4.32 -16.40 -6.60
C ASP A 122 5.74 -16.22 -6.04
N GLY A 123 5.99 -15.13 -5.29
CA GLY A 123 7.31 -14.75 -4.81
C GLY A 123 8.31 -14.48 -5.94
N GLY A 124 9.59 -14.51 -5.60
CA GLY A 124 10.69 -14.45 -6.57
C GLY A 124 11.18 -13.03 -6.92
N THR A 125 11.89 -12.93 -8.05
CA THR A 125 12.50 -11.70 -8.53
C THR A 125 11.71 -11.16 -9.71
N LEU A 126 11.27 -9.91 -9.60
CA LEU A 126 10.66 -9.18 -10.71
C LEU A 126 11.68 -8.23 -11.34
N GLN A 127 11.76 -8.28 -12.66
CA GLN A 127 12.41 -7.22 -13.43
C GLN A 127 11.45 -6.05 -13.55
N LEU A 128 11.88 -4.87 -13.12
CA LEU A 128 11.15 -3.65 -13.39
C LEU A 128 11.24 -3.35 -14.89
N THR A 129 10.11 -2.94 -15.46
CA THR A 129 10.01 -2.59 -16.89
C THR A 129 9.30 -1.25 -17.00
N ASP A 130 9.65 -0.50 -18.04
CA ASP A 130 8.87 0.66 -18.44
C ASP A 130 7.42 0.22 -18.77
N PRO A 131 6.39 0.79 -18.13
CA PRO A 131 5.01 0.44 -18.42
C PRO A 131 4.51 1.01 -19.76
N GLY A 132 5.24 1.94 -20.39
CA GLY A 132 4.90 2.55 -21.68
C GLY A 132 3.88 3.68 -21.60
N GLU A 133 2.85 3.54 -20.75
CA GLU A 133 1.90 4.60 -20.43
C GLU A 133 1.69 4.74 -18.92
N SER A 134 1.35 5.95 -18.47
CA SER A 134 0.95 6.27 -17.10
C SER A 134 -0.36 7.08 -17.09
N GLU A 135 -1.06 7.04 -15.96
CA GLU A 135 -2.27 7.81 -15.72
C GLU A 135 -2.19 8.46 -14.33
N ASP A 136 -2.05 9.78 -14.30
CA ASP A 136 -2.06 10.55 -13.05
C ASP A 136 -3.47 11.03 -12.69
N PHE A 137 -4.30 11.29 -13.70
CA PHE A 137 -5.64 11.83 -13.55
C PHE A 137 -6.70 10.92 -14.19
N GLY A 138 -7.28 10.07 -13.35
CA GLY A 138 -8.47 9.27 -13.67
C GLY A 138 -9.77 10.07 -13.61
N TRP A 139 -10.89 9.40 -13.87
CA TRP A 139 -12.22 9.95 -13.59
C TRP A 139 -12.47 10.11 -12.08
N PRO A 140 -13.29 11.09 -11.64
CA PRO A 140 -13.77 11.15 -10.27
C PRO A 140 -14.39 9.81 -9.84
N TRP A 141 -14.13 9.35 -8.62
CA TRP A 141 -14.56 8.02 -8.17
C TRP A 141 -16.08 7.86 -8.05
N GLU A 142 -16.81 8.96 -7.90
CA GLU A 142 -18.27 9.00 -7.96
C GLU A 142 -18.83 8.84 -9.38
N ASP A 143 -17.99 9.04 -10.41
CA ASP A 143 -18.38 8.83 -11.79
C ASP A 143 -18.26 7.32 -12.12
N PRO A 144 -19.33 6.67 -12.61
CA PRO A 144 -19.29 5.26 -12.99
C PRO A 144 -18.21 4.92 -14.02
N ARG A 145 -17.79 5.89 -14.84
CA ARG A 145 -16.71 5.72 -15.82
C ARG A 145 -15.36 5.42 -15.18
N SER A 146 -15.16 5.79 -13.91
CA SER A 146 -13.94 5.44 -13.17
C SER A 146 -13.67 3.94 -13.10
N LEU A 147 -14.68 3.09 -13.34
CA LEU A 147 -14.56 1.63 -13.35
C LEU A 147 -14.50 1.01 -14.76
N SER A 148 -14.75 1.79 -15.81
CA SER A 148 -14.85 1.29 -17.19
C SER A 148 -13.92 1.96 -18.18
N ASP A 149 -13.49 3.18 -17.90
CA ASP A 149 -12.77 4.04 -18.83
C ASP A 149 -11.47 4.49 -18.18
N PHE A 150 -10.42 4.58 -18.98
CA PHE A 150 -9.23 5.33 -18.58
C PHE A 150 -9.54 6.83 -18.53
N GLY A 151 -8.81 7.53 -17.68
CA GLY A 151 -8.74 8.98 -17.68
C GLY A 151 -7.79 9.47 -18.77
N ALA A 152 -6.90 10.40 -18.41
CA ALA A 152 -5.86 10.87 -19.30
C ALA A 152 -4.60 10.00 -19.15
N ARG A 153 -4.35 9.14 -20.14
CA ARG A 153 -3.09 8.40 -20.27
C ARG A 153 -2.08 9.15 -21.11
N GLU A 154 -0.83 9.07 -20.72
CA GLU A 154 0.31 9.62 -21.46
C GLU A 154 1.46 8.62 -21.53
N ALA A 155 2.32 8.78 -22.53
CA ALA A 155 3.50 7.95 -22.67
C ALA A 155 4.48 8.24 -21.54
N THR A 156 5.09 7.19 -21.00
CA THR A 156 6.15 7.33 -20.00
C THR A 156 7.42 7.93 -20.57
N GLU A 157 8.16 8.64 -19.72
CA GLU A 157 9.49 9.15 -20.07
C GLU A 157 10.58 8.08 -19.87
N PRO A 158 11.66 8.10 -20.67
CA PRO A 158 12.79 7.21 -20.47
C PRO A 158 13.40 7.37 -19.07
N TRP A 159 13.83 6.26 -18.47
CA TRP A 159 14.51 6.29 -17.18
C TRP A 159 15.81 7.11 -17.25
N THR A 160 16.00 7.95 -16.25
CA THR A 160 17.23 8.73 -16.06
C THR A 160 17.94 8.27 -14.79
N TRP A 161 19.27 8.30 -14.82
CA TRP A 161 20.11 7.89 -13.68
C TRP A 161 21.03 9.05 -13.31
N ALA A 162 20.95 9.48 -12.05
CA ALA A 162 21.83 10.51 -11.50
C ALA A 162 22.91 9.86 -10.62
N GLY A 163 24.17 10.07 -10.96
CA GLY A 163 25.32 9.54 -10.21
C GLY A 163 26.25 8.69 -11.07
N PRO A 164 27.22 8.01 -10.44
CA PRO A 164 28.16 7.13 -11.16
C PRO A 164 27.46 5.90 -11.73
N GLU A 165 27.95 5.40 -12.86
CA GLU A 165 27.50 4.15 -13.50
C GLU A 165 27.98 2.91 -12.73
N THR A 166 27.50 2.76 -11.50
CA THR A 166 27.86 1.66 -10.60
C THR A 166 26.61 0.90 -10.18
N ALA A 167 26.60 -0.41 -10.41
CA ALA A 167 25.54 -1.27 -9.90
C ALA A 167 25.62 -1.40 -8.37
N VAL A 168 24.50 -1.19 -7.68
CA VAL A 168 24.36 -1.36 -6.23
C VAL A 168 23.24 -2.35 -5.91
N SER A 169 23.35 -3.03 -4.76
CA SER A 169 22.30 -3.90 -4.26
C SER A 169 22.13 -3.70 -2.76
N GLY A 170 20.89 -3.75 -2.30
CA GLY A 170 20.56 -3.51 -0.89
C GLY A 170 19.06 -3.65 -0.65
N ARG A 171 18.69 -3.67 0.64
CA ARG A 171 17.28 -3.58 1.04
C ARG A 171 16.82 -2.13 0.87
N SER A 172 15.66 -1.94 0.26
CA SER A 172 15.02 -0.63 0.21
C SER A 172 14.29 -0.32 1.52
N TRP A 173 14.32 0.94 1.90
CA TRP A 173 13.52 1.53 2.97
C TRP A 173 13.13 2.94 2.54
N GLY A 174 11.91 3.37 2.85
CA GLY A 174 11.39 4.66 2.44
C GLY A 174 9.87 4.69 2.40
N GLY A 175 9.33 5.46 1.46
CA GLY A 175 7.90 5.73 1.30
C GLY A 175 7.66 7.13 0.75
N CYS A 176 6.47 7.67 0.98
CA CYS A 176 6.10 9.05 0.65
C CYS A 176 6.99 10.02 1.45
N ILE A 177 7.70 10.92 0.77
CA ILE A 177 8.71 11.78 1.41
C ILE A 177 8.08 12.74 2.43
N GLU A 178 6.90 13.26 2.12
CA GLU A 178 6.11 14.15 2.97
C GLU A 178 5.67 13.44 4.26
N VAL A 179 5.32 12.16 4.17
CA VAL A 179 4.93 11.35 5.33
C VAL A 179 6.16 10.97 6.16
N ILE A 180 7.31 10.71 5.53
CA ILE A 180 8.57 10.50 6.25
C ILE A 180 8.96 11.74 7.04
N ASP A 181 8.80 12.94 6.47
CA ASP A 181 9.05 14.20 7.18
C ASP A 181 8.14 14.34 8.41
N GLN A 182 6.85 14.04 8.28
CA GLN A 182 5.92 14.00 9.41
C GLN A 182 6.35 13.00 10.50
N ILE A 183 6.78 11.79 10.14
CA ILE A 183 7.27 10.79 11.10
C ILE A 183 8.51 11.31 11.84
N ALA A 184 9.44 11.96 11.13
CA ALA A 184 10.64 12.53 11.72
C ALA A 184 10.29 13.62 12.75
N LEU A 185 9.35 14.51 12.43
CA LEU A 185 8.87 15.57 13.32
C LEU A 185 8.02 15.04 14.49
N GLY A 186 7.24 13.98 14.28
CA GLY A 186 6.45 13.34 15.34
C GLY A 186 7.33 12.71 16.43
N ARG A 187 8.49 12.16 16.04
CA ARG A 187 9.44 11.53 16.97
C ARG A 187 10.25 12.53 17.80
N THR A 188 10.44 13.76 17.35
CA THR A 188 11.14 14.78 18.16
C THR A 188 10.30 15.31 19.32
N ASN A 189 8.96 15.18 19.23
CA ASN A 189 8.03 15.53 20.32
C ASN A 189 7.71 14.35 21.25
N ALA A 190 7.96 13.11 20.82
CA ALA A 190 7.89 11.92 21.65
C ALA A 190 9.24 11.69 22.36
N ARG A 191 9.46 12.37 23.50
CA ARG A 191 10.52 11.98 24.43
C ARG A 191 10.29 10.52 24.84
N CYS A 192 11.27 9.68 24.51
CA CYS A 192 11.52 8.35 25.08
C CYS A 192 10.33 7.38 25.12
N PHE A 193 10.38 6.36 24.25
CA PHE A 193 10.01 5.01 24.64
C PHE A 193 11.27 4.15 24.61
#